data_AF-A0A2E8JQN7-F1
#
_entry.id   AF-A0A2E8JQN7-F1
#
_cell.length_a   1.000
_cell.length_b   1.000
_cell.length_c   1.000
_cell.angle_alpha   90.00
_cell.angle_beta   90.00
_cell.angle_gamma   90.00
#
_symmetry.space_group_name_H-M   'P 1'
#
loop_
_entity.id
_entity.type
_entity.pdbx_description
1 polymer ?
#
loop_
_entity_poly.entity_id
_entity_poly.type
_entity_poly.pdbx_seq_one_letter_code
_entity_poly.pdbx_strand_id
1 'polypeptide(L)'
;MNFQELIDTIGAANTAMLEAAGEDRWDDFLLIAGARESMVGMFKSALEEGRTVSGDARLKATESLERIVSEYADIEAVIKARMGALAQAATTLGNTEKIEKYYEFNRTA
;
A
#
# COMPACT_ATOMS: atom_id res chain seq x y z
N MET A 1 -1.31 21.18 -10.96
CA MET A 1 -0.52 19.97 -11.12
C MET A 1 -0.48 19.57 -12.60
N ASN A 2 0.70 19.60 -13.21
CA ASN A 2 0.90 19.12 -14.58
C ASN A 2 0.96 17.56 -14.61
N PHE A 3 0.94 16.98 -15.80
CA PHE A 3 0.84 15.51 -15.95
C PHE A 3 2.08 14.78 -15.41
N GLN A 4 3.27 15.38 -15.51
CA GLN A 4 4.52 14.83 -14.96
C GLN A 4 4.52 14.88 -13.42
N GLU A 5 4.12 16.02 -12.83
CA GLU A 5 4.01 16.17 -11.37
C GLU A 5 3.10 15.11 -10.76
N LEU A 6 2.03 14.73 -11.47
CA LEU A 6 1.12 13.68 -11.01
C LEU A 6 1.79 12.30 -11.00
N ILE A 7 2.54 11.95 -12.06
CA ILE A 7 3.29 10.69 -12.11
C ILE A 7 4.33 10.66 -11.00
N ASP A 8 5.09 11.73 -10.83
CA ASP A 8 6.15 11.79 -9.82
C ASP A 8 5.59 11.67 -8.40
N THR A 9 4.43 12.27 -8.14
CA THR A 9 3.76 12.18 -6.83
C THR A 9 3.25 10.76 -6.56
N ILE A 10 2.74 10.04 -7.56
CA ILE A 10 2.34 8.63 -7.41
C ILE A 10 3.56 7.77 -7.03
N GLY A 11 4.68 7.96 -7.74
CA GLY A 11 5.88 7.20 -7.44
C GLY A 11 6.53 7.58 -6.10
N ALA A 12 6.43 8.84 -5.66
CA ALA A 12 6.86 9.23 -4.32
C ALA A 12 5.98 8.59 -3.23
N ALA A 13 4.67 8.46 -3.48
CA ALA A 13 3.75 7.79 -2.56
C ALA A 13 4.08 6.29 -2.44
N ASN A 14 4.42 5.61 -3.54
CA ASN A 14 4.89 4.22 -3.50
C ASN A 14 6.13 4.05 -2.60
N THR A 15 7.14 4.91 -2.78
CA THR A 15 8.35 4.89 -1.96
C THR A 15 8.02 5.11 -0.48
N ALA A 16 7.19 6.11 -0.17
CA ALA A 16 6.77 6.40 1.20
C ALA A 16 5.95 5.24 1.82
N MET A 17 5.14 4.52 1.04
CA MET A 17 4.47 3.31 1.50
C MET A 17 5.48 2.22 1.86
N LEU A 18 6.47 1.96 1.01
CA LEU A 18 7.50 0.95 1.27
C LEU A 18 8.34 1.30 2.51
N GLU A 19 8.69 2.58 2.69
CA GLU A 19 9.37 3.07 3.90
C GLU A 19 8.52 2.88 5.16
N ALA A 20 7.24 3.28 5.12
CA ALA A 20 6.33 3.09 6.24
C ALA A 20 6.18 1.60 6.62
N ALA A 21 6.10 0.71 5.63
CA ALA A 21 6.07 -0.73 5.86
C ALA A 21 7.38 -1.27 6.47
N GLY A 22 8.53 -0.78 6.00
CA GLY A 22 9.84 -1.15 6.54
C GLY A 22 10.05 -0.72 8.00
N GLU A 23 9.32 0.31 8.45
CA GLU A 23 9.32 0.82 9.82
C GLU A 23 8.12 0.35 10.66
N ASP A 24 7.35 -0.62 10.17
CA ASP A 24 6.12 -1.13 10.81
C ASP A 24 5.04 -0.07 11.11
N ARG A 25 5.08 1.08 10.41
CA ARG A 25 4.10 2.18 10.49
C ARG A 25 2.89 1.90 9.59
N TRP A 26 2.11 0.89 9.95
CA TRP A 26 1.00 0.40 9.13
C TRP A 26 -0.17 1.39 8.99
N ASP A 27 -0.41 2.25 9.97
CA ASP A 27 -1.43 3.29 9.86
C ASP A 27 -1.03 4.35 8.82
N ASP A 28 0.25 4.77 8.82
CA ASP A 28 0.81 5.68 7.82
C ASP A 28 0.76 5.04 6.44
N PHE A 29 1.12 3.76 6.32
CA PHE A 29 1.03 2.99 5.08
C PHE A 29 -0.38 3.09 4.48
N LEU A 30 -1.43 2.86 5.29
CA LEU A 30 -2.82 2.89 4.84
C LEU A 30 -3.27 4.29 4.45
N LEU A 31 -2.86 5.32 5.20
CA LEU A 31 -3.16 6.71 4.87
C LEU A 31 -2.55 7.10 3.50
N ILE A 32 -1.29 6.74 3.27
CA ILE A 32 -0.59 7.02 2.01
C ILE A 32 -1.23 6.24 0.87
N ALA A 33 -1.59 4.96 1.08
CA ALA A 33 -2.27 4.14 0.08
C ALA A 33 -3.58 4.77 -0.40
N GLY A 34 -4.40 5.31 0.52
CA GLY A 34 -5.63 6.02 0.17
C GLY A 34 -5.38 7.29 -0.65
N ALA A 35 -4.37 8.07 -0.29
CA ALA A 35 -3.97 9.26 -1.05
C ALA A 35 -3.46 8.88 -2.46
N ARG A 36 -2.66 7.81 -2.56
CA ARG A 36 -2.15 7.27 -3.81
C ARG A 36 -3.27 6.86 -4.76
N GLU A 37 -4.29 6.14 -4.27
CA GLU A 37 -5.44 5.73 -5.10
C GLU A 37 -6.17 6.94 -5.71
N SER A 38 -6.34 8.02 -4.94
CA SER A 38 -6.92 9.26 -5.45
C SER A 38 -6.09 9.85 -6.60
N MET A 39 -4.76 9.85 -6.48
CA MET A 39 -3.85 10.34 -7.52
C MET A 39 -3.86 9.46 -8.78
N VAL A 40 -3.90 8.14 -8.61
CA VAL A 40 -4.07 7.21 -9.75
C VAL A 40 -5.41 7.44 -10.45
N GLY A 41 -6.48 7.72 -9.71
CA GLY A 41 -7.76 8.13 -10.28
C GLY A 41 -7.65 9.38 -11.13
N MET A 42 -7.02 10.44 -10.61
CA MET A 42 -6.75 11.67 -11.36
C MET A 42 -5.90 11.43 -12.61
N PHE A 43 -4.94 10.51 -12.53
CA PHE A 43 -4.07 10.16 -13.66
C PHE A 43 -4.86 9.47 -14.77
N LYS A 44 -5.74 8.53 -14.41
CA LYS A 44 -6.66 7.88 -15.35
C LYS A 44 -7.59 8.89 -16.03
N SER A 45 -8.21 9.79 -15.27
CA SER A 45 -9.07 10.83 -15.85
C SER A 45 -8.31 11.76 -16.80
N ALA A 46 -7.07 12.14 -16.45
CA ALA A 46 -6.24 12.96 -17.33
C ALA A 46 -5.91 12.25 -18.66
N LEU A 47 -5.70 10.93 -18.64
CA LEU A 47 -5.51 10.13 -19.86
C LEU A 47 -6.77 10.09 -20.72
N GLU A 48 -7.95 9.91 -20.11
CA GLU A 48 -9.24 9.87 -20.80
C GLU A 48 -9.57 11.22 -21.47
N GLU A 49 -9.15 12.33 -20.85
CA GLU A 49 -9.25 13.69 -21.40
C GLU A 49 -8.24 13.97 -22.53
N GLY A 50 -7.39 13.00 -22.89
CA GLY A 50 -6.38 13.14 -23.93
C GLY A 50 -5.18 14.01 -23.52
N ARG A 51 -4.97 14.23 -22.21
CA ARG A 51 -3.77 14.93 -21.74
C ARG A 51 -2.58 14.02 -21.96
N THR A 52 -1.59 14.51 -22.71
CA THR A 52 -0.37 13.77 -23.05
C THR A 52 0.88 14.56 -22.69
N VAL A 53 1.99 13.85 -22.58
CA VAL A 53 3.32 14.44 -22.37
C VAL A 53 4.06 14.44 -23.70
N SER A 54 4.52 15.60 -24.16
CA SER A 54 5.24 15.76 -25.44
C SER A 54 6.76 15.80 -25.26
N GLY A 55 7.51 15.28 -26.24
CA GLY A 55 8.98 15.43 -26.32
C GLY A 55 9.75 14.75 -25.18
N ASP A 56 10.82 15.38 -24.70
CA ASP A 56 11.68 14.85 -23.61
C ASP A 56 10.93 14.53 -22.31
N ALA A 57 9.82 15.22 -22.05
CA ALA A 57 8.98 14.93 -20.90
C ALA A 57 8.26 13.57 -21.03
N ARG A 58 8.08 13.04 -22.25
CA ARG A 58 7.54 11.70 -22.47
C ARG A 58 8.51 10.60 -22.02
N LEU A 59 9.80 10.76 -22.27
CA LEU A 59 10.81 9.78 -21.85
C LEU A 59 10.86 9.68 -20.33
N LYS A 60 10.92 10.84 -19.65
CA LYS A 60 10.88 10.91 -18.17
C LYS A 60 9.59 10.34 -17.60
N ALA A 61 8.44 10.63 -18.22
CA ALA A 61 7.16 10.06 -17.81
C ALA A 61 7.17 8.52 -17.92
N THR A 62 7.76 7.97 -18.99
CA THR A 62 7.90 6.51 -19.15
C THR A 62 8.81 5.91 -18.09
N GLU A 63 9.98 6.49 -17.82
CA GLU A 63 10.90 6.01 -16.77
C GLU A 63 10.22 6.02 -15.39
N SER A 64 9.51 7.10 -15.05
CA SER A 64 8.74 7.17 -13.80
C SER A 64 7.63 6.13 -13.75
N LEU A 65 6.93 5.86 -14.86
CA LEU A 65 5.89 4.83 -14.93
C LEU A 65 6.46 3.41 -14.79
N GLU A 66 7.59 3.11 -15.42
CA GLU A 66 8.28 1.82 -15.28
C GLU A 66 8.68 1.56 -13.84
N ARG A 67 9.22 2.59 -13.15
CA ARG A 67 9.50 2.52 -11.71
C ARG A 67 8.24 2.24 -10.90
N ILE A 68 7.15 2.98 -11.13
CA ILE A 68 5.88 2.81 -10.42
C ILE A 68 5.33 1.39 -10.60
N VAL A 69 5.44 0.83 -11.80
CA VAL A 69 5.01 -0.55 -12.09
C VAL A 69 5.90 -1.57 -11.38
N SER A 70 7.22 -1.36 -11.34
CA SER A 70 8.15 -2.23 -10.62
C SER A 70 7.84 -2.26 -9.12
N GLU A 71 7.61 -1.09 -8.51
CA GLU A 71 7.31 -0.97 -7.07
C GLU A 71 5.98 -1.61 -6.69
N TYR A 72 5.06 -1.81 -7.64
CA TYR A 72 3.77 -2.44 -7.38
C TYR A 72 3.94 -3.90 -6.91
N ALA A 73 4.92 -4.62 -7.47
CA ALA A 73 5.22 -5.99 -7.05
C ALA A 73 5.76 -6.02 -5.61
N ASP A 74 6.59 -5.05 -5.22
CA ASP A 74 7.13 -4.95 -3.88
C ASP A 74 6.03 -4.60 -2.86
N ILE A 75 5.18 -3.63 -3.18
CA ILE A 75 4.03 -3.26 -2.36
C ILE A 75 3.08 -4.46 -2.19
N GLU A 76 2.81 -5.22 -3.25
CA GLU A 76 1.98 -6.43 -3.19
C GLU A 76 2.61 -7.49 -2.26
N ALA A 77 3.92 -7.71 -2.36
CA ALA A 77 4.64 -8.65 -1.50
C ALA A 77 4.56 -8.26 -0.01
N VAL A 78 4.74 -6.96 0.29
CA VAL A 78 4.60 -6.38 1.63
C VAL A 78 3.20 -6.62 2.19
N ILE A 79 2.16 -6.33 1.41
CA ILE A 79 0.75 -6.53 1.82
C ILE A 79 0.49 -8.01 2.12
N LYS A 80 0.93 -8.92 1.25
CA LYS A 80 0.76 -10.36 1.46
C LYS A 80 1.44 -10.84 2.74
N ALA A 81 2.67 -10.38 2.99
CA ALA A 81 3.40 -10.71 4.21
C ALA A 81 2.65 -10.21 5.45
N ARG A 82 2.17 -8.96 5.43
CA ARG A 82 1.41 -8.38 6.55
C ARG A 82 0.09 -9.11 6.80
N MET A 83 -0.65 -9.45 5.75
CA MET A 83 -1.88 -10.24 5.88
C MET A 83 -1.62 -11.62 6.49
N GLY A 84 -0.52 -12.29 6.10
CA GLY A 84 -0.09 -13.55 6.70
C GLY A 84 0.19 -13.41 8.20
N ALA A 85 0.92 -12.36 8.60
CA ALA A 85 1.20 -12.07 10.00
C ALA A 85 -0.09 -11.80 10.81
N LEU A 86 -1.03 -11.02 10.25
CA LEU A 86 -2.32 -10.75 10.89
C LEU A 86 -3.17 -12.02 11.05
N ALA A 87 -3.20 -12.90 10.04
CA ALA A 87 -3.91 -14.17 10.12
C ALA A 87 -3.34 -15.09 11.21
N GLN A 88 -2.01 -15.10 11.36
CA GLN A 88 -1.34 -15.84 12.42
C GLN A 88 -1.65 -15.25 13.79
N ALA A 89 -1.60 -13.93 13.94
CA ALA A 89 -1.93 -13.24 15.18
C ALA A 89 -3.39 -13.51 15.62
N ALA A 90 -4.33 -13.45 14.68
CA ALA A 90 -5.75 -13.76 14.94
C ALA A 90 -5.94 -15.21 15.41
N THR A 91 -5.22 -16.15 14.80
CA THR A 91 -5.25 -17.57 15.21
C THR A 91 -4.73 -17.74 16.64
N THR A 92 -3.61 -17.09 16.96
CA THR A 92 -3.03 -17.11 18.32
C THR A 92 -4.00 -16.53 19.33
N LEU A 93 -4.58 -15.36 19.06
CA LEU A 93 -5.55 -14.73 19.95
C LEU A 93 -6.76 -15.63 20.23
N GLY A 94 -7.35 -16.23 19.18
CA GLY A 94 -8.47 -17.15 19.35
C GLY A 94 -8.12 -18.41 20.14
N ASN A 95 -6.87 -18.88 20.09
CA ASN A 95 -6.40 -19.97 20.94
C ASN A 95 -6.21 -19.53 22.39
N THR A 96 -5.67 -18.33 22.62
CA THR A 96 -5.55 -17.73 23.96
C THR A 96 -6.91 -17.59 24.63
N GLU A 97 -7.93 -17.07 23.92
CA GLU A 97 -9.28 -16.94 24.45
C GLU A 97 -9.91 -18.30 24.83
N LYS A 98 -9.64 -19.35 24.06
CA LYS A 98 -10.10 -20.72 24.38
C LYS A 98 -9.44 -21.23 25.66
N ILE A 99 -8.15 -20.98 25.83
CA ILE A 99 -7.40 -21.38 27.02
C ILE A 99 -7.92 -20.63 28.25
N GLU A 100 -8.14 -19.32 28.14
CA GLU A 100 -8.72 -18.51 29.22
C GLU A 100 -10.09 -19.05 29.66
N LYS A 101 -10.99 -19.33 28.71
CA LYS A 101 -12.30 -19.94 29.01
C LYS A 101 -12.20 -21.31 29.68
N TYR A 102 -11.24 -22.15 29.28
CA TYR A 102 -11.02 -23.45 29.91
C TYR A 102 -10.56 -23.30 31.37
N TYR A 103 -9.66 -22.36 31.66
CA TYR A 103 -9.22 -22.10 33.02
C TYR A 103 -10.32 -21.47 33.89
N GLU A 104 -11.12 -20.54 33.36
CA GLU A 104 -12.26 -19.96 34.07
C GLU A 104 -13.28 -21.04 34.46
N PHE A 105 -13.65 -21.91 33.51
CA PHE A 105 -14.59 -23.00 33.75
C PHE A 105 -14.11 -23.92 34.89
N ASN A 106 -12.85 -24.36 34.86
CA ASN A 106 -12.28 -25.23 35.89
C ASN A 106 -12.03 -24.54 37.24
N ARG A 107 -11.97 -23.21 37.29
CA ARG A 107 -11.83 -22.46 38.55
C ARG A 107 -13.17 -22.30 39.28
N THR A 108 -14.28 -22.40 38.54
CA THR A 108 -15.64 -22.21 39.07
C THR A 108 -16.43 -23.52 39.24
N ALA A 109 -15.89 -24.64 38.78
CA ALA A 109 -16.43 -25.99 38.96
C ALA A 109 -15.85 -26.65 40.22
#